data_AF-A0A8H6HKW5-F1
#
_entry.id   AF-A0A8H6HKW5-F1
#
_cell.length_a   1.000
_cell.length_b   1.000
_cell.length_c   1.000
_cell.angle_alpha   90.00
_cell.angle_beta   90.00
_cell.angle_gamma   90.00
#
_symmetry.space_group_name_H-M   'P 1'
#
loop_
_entity.id
_entity.type
_entity.pdbx_description
1 polymer ?
#
loop_
_entity_poly.entity_id
_entity_poly.type
_entity_poly.pdbx_seq_one_letter_code
_entity_poly.pdbx_strand_id
1 'polypeptide(L)'
;MATGFLEGLIDALILGYTAAQYINYLAIGGTALVIVDYLHTFPDEVRLMWPGKLNAPKVLFFALRYYTFVHVAFASLSLRTGASPEACKIASDRTGISTAVIISASELILFVRVYAFTGRTRPMLIFLSVLFVVIIVATGVLLHNFLRSVQYATLPIPNLPCIPFTINGTLSGSVFATLLAEGIVVMAIMIYSAFRKHRGARSGLLTLFYRDGVVYFICLSLLASANIVVSFTAPRGYQFLLIQPEAVIHSILSTRMLLHLRAWSKGDSEHSMGGVIRMVPMGLTPYDPSFEPAPSTIRFEERTLDITSKATSST
;
A
#
# COMPACT_ATOMS: atom_id res chain seq x y z
N MET A 1 29.55 22.14 -34.40
CA MET A 1 29.36 22.44 -32.96
C MET A 1 27.88 22.65 -32.62
N ALA A 2 27.12 23.46 -33.37
CA ALA A 2 25.68 23.64 -33.17
C ALA A 2 24.83 22.37 -33.43
N THR A 3 25.22 21.53 -34.41
CA THR A 3 24.54 20.27 -34.73
C THR A 3 24.61 19.25 -33.60
N GLY A 4 25.79 19.04 -33.01
CA GLY A 4 25.96 18.13 -31.86
C GLY A 4 25.27 18.59 -30.57
N PHE A 5 25.12 19.90 -30.37
CA PHE A 5 24.32 20.43 -29.26
C PHE A 5 22.82 20.18 -29.45
N LEU A 6 22.32 20.34 -30.69
CA LEU A 6 20.92 20.09 -31.03
C LEU A 6 20.57 18.59 -30.93
N GLU A 7 21.43 17.70 -31.42
CA GLU A 7 21.25 16.25 -31.28
C GLU A 7 21.19 15.82 -29.81
N GLY A 8 22.14 16.28 -28.98
CA GLY A 8 22.12 15.97 -27.55
C GLY A 8 20.89 16.51 -26.81
N LEU A 9 20.35 17.67 -27.24
CA LEU A 9 19.10 18.20 -26.72
C LEU A 9 17.92 17.31 -27.09
N ILE A 10 17.84 16.87 -28.36
CA ILE A 10 16.77 16.00 -28.85
C ILE A 10 16.77 14.67 -28.10
N ASP A 11 17.94 14.05 -27.90
CA ASP A 11 18.06 12.78 -27.17
C ASP A 11 17.60 12.91 -25.71
N ALA A 12 17.98 14.00 -25.04
CA ALA A 12 17.55 14.27 -23.67
C ALA A 12 16.02 14.47 -23.58
N LEU A 13 15.42 15.11 -24.58
CA LEU A 13 13.97 15.31 -24.67
C LEU A 13 13.23 13.99 -24.89
N ILE A 14 13.70 13.16 -25.82
CA ILE A 14 13.12 11.84 -26.10
C ILE A 14 13.20 10.97 -24.85
N LEU A 15 14.34 10.95 -24.17
CA LEU A 15 14.54 10.18 -22.95
C LEU A 15 13.56 10.61 -21.83
N GLY A 16 13.47 11.93 -21.58
CA GLY A 16 12.57 12.47 -20.56
C GLY A 16 11.09 12.22 -20.85
N TYR A 17 10.69 12.36 -22.12
CA TYR A 17 9.32 12.07 -22.55
C TYR A 17 8.98 10.58 -22.39
N THR A 18 9.89 9.70 -22.82
CA THR A 18 9.71 8.24 -22.69
C THR A 18 9.62 7.83 -21.21
N ALA A 19 10.47 8.39 -20.35
CA ALA A 19 10.41 8.15 -18.92
C ALA A 19 9.06 8.58 -18.32
N ALA A 20 8.57 9.76 -18.68
CA ALA A 20 7.28 10.27 -18.24
C ALA A 20 6.12 9.35 -18.70
N GLN A 21 6.16 8.86 -19.94
CA GLN A 21 5.18 7.88 -20.42
C GLN A 21 5.17 6.61 -19.57
N TYR A 22 6.33 6.03 -19.28
CA TYR A 22 6.41 4.83 -18.43
C TYR A 22 5.90 5.07 -17.01
N ILE A 23 6.27 6.21 -16.39
CA ILE A 23 5.76 6.60 -15.07
C ILE A 23 4.23 6.69 -15.09
N ASN A 24 3.66 7.31 -16.13
CA ASN A 24 2.22 7.44 -16.29
C ASN A 24 1.53 6.08 -16.47
N TYR A 25 2.08 5.18 -17.28
CA TYR A 25 1.55 3.83 -17.43
C TYR A 25 1.59 3.03 -16.13
N LEU A 26 2.67 3.15 -15.34
CA LEU A 26 2.76 2.51 -14.03
C LEU A 26 1.77 3.11 -13.03
N ALA A 27 1.52 4.42 -13.06
CA ALA A 27 0.51 5.05 -12.21
C ALA A 27 -0.91 4.57 -12.54
N ILE A 28 -1.26 4.46 -13.84
CA ILE A 28 -2.55 3.93 -14.29
C ILE A 28 -2.67 2.45 -13.94
N GLY A 29 -1.61 1.65 -14.19
CA GLY A 29 -1.56 0.24 -13.82
C GLY A 29 -1.71 0.03 -12.30
N GLY A 30 -1.06 0.87 -11.49
CA GLY A 30 -1.22 0.89 -10.05
C GLY A 30 -2.65 1.21 -9.61
N THR A 31 -3.30 2.16 -10.28
CA THR A 31 -4.72 2.49 -10.04
C THR A 31 -5.62 1.28 -10.32
N ALA A 32 -5.43 0.62 -11.47
CA ALA A 32 -6.16 -0.60 -11.80
C ALA A 32 -5.92 -1.70 -10.76
N LEU A 33 -4.67 -1.85 -10.29
CA LEU A 33 -4.31 -2.84 -9.28
C LEU A 33 -5.01 -2.57 -7.93
N VAL A 34 -5.09 -1.31 -7.48
CA VAL A 34 -5.84 -0.94 -6.26
C VAL A 34 -7.32 -1.28 -6.40
N ILE A 35 -7.94 -1.00 -7.55
CA ILE A 35 -9.34 -1.30 -7.79
C ILE A 35 -9.59 -2.82 -7.76
N VAL A 36 -8.78 -3.58 -8.49
CA VAL A 36 -8.89 -5.06 -8.53
C VAL A 36 -8.68 -5.66 -7.15
N ASP A 37 -7.67 -5.17 -6.41
CA ASP A 37 -7.41 -5.61 -5.04
C ASP A 37 -8.60 -5.34 -4.12
N TYR A 38 -9.16 -4.13 -4.19
CA TYR A 38 -10.32 -3.74 -3.41
C TYR A 38 -11.51 -4.66 -3.68
N LEU A 39 -11.89 -4.83 -4.96
CA LEU A 39 -13.03 -5.66 -5.34
C LEU A 39 -12.85 -7.11 -4.88
N HIS A 40 -11.64 -7.67 -5.00
CA HIS A 40 -11.36 -9.03 -4.58
C HIS A 40 -11.41 -9.20 -3.05
N THR A 41 -10.97 -8.20 -2.29
CA THR A 41 -10.86 -8.29 -0.83
C THR A 41 -12.05 -7.68 -0.08
N PHE A 42 -12.97 -7.01 -0.78
CA PHE A 42 -14.14 -6.37 -0.20
C PHE A 42 -15.09 -7.35 0.53
N PRO A 43 -15.40 -8.55 0.01
CA PRO A 43 -16.23 -9.51 0.75
C PRO A 43 -15.62 -9.89 2.10
N ASP A 44 -14.31 -10.11 2.14
CA ASP A 44 -13.57 -10.41 3.36
C ASP A 44 -13.48 -9.19 4.30
N GLU A 45 -13.36 -7.98 3.76
CA GLU A 45 -13.42 -6.74 4.54
C GLU A 45 -14.76 -6.63 5.29
N VAL A 46 -15.88 -6.81 4.58
CA VAL A 46 -17.23 -6.77 5.16
C VAL A 46 -17.40 -7.88 6.20
N ARG A 47 -16.88 -9.09 5.93
CA ARG A 47 -17.03 -10.23 6.85
C ARG A 47 -16.15 -10.12 8.11
N LEU A 48 -14.93 -9.59 7.98
CA LEU A 48 -13.88 -9.69 9.01
C LEU A 48 -13.60 -8.36 9.72
N MET A 49 -13.71 -7.24 9.01
CA MET A 49 -13.34 -5.92 9.54
C MET A 49 -14.55 -5.16 10.04
N TRP A 50 -15.69 -5.19 9.34
CA TRP A 50 -16.87 -4.41 9.72
C TRP A 50 -17.46 -4.82 11.07
N PRO A 51 -17.62 -6.12 11.39
CA PRO A 51 -18.15 -6.54 12.68
C PRO A 51 -17.20 -6.17 13.83
N GLY A 52 -17.80 -5.96 15.01
CA GLY A 52 -17.07 -5.77 16.26
C GLY A 52 -16.53 -4.35 16.52
N LYS A 53 -15.97 -4.19 17.72
CA LYS A 53 -15.54 -2.90 18.27
C LYS A 53 -14.39 -2.27 17.47
N LEU A 54 -14.33 -0.94 17.46
CA LEU A 54 -13.19 -0.19 16.92
C LEU A 54 -11.95 -0.44 17.79
N ASN A 55 -10.83 -0.75 17.14
CA ASN A 55 -9.52 -0.88 17.75
C ASN A 55 -8.46 -0.28 16.81
N ALA A 56 -7.27 0.00 17.32
CA ALA A 56 -6.23 0.69 16.55
C ALA A 56 -5.91 0.03 15.19
N PRO A 57 -5.71 -1.31 15.08
CA PRO A 57 -5.49 -1.95 13.78
C PRO A 57 -6.66 -1.81 12.79
N LYS A 58 -7.91 -1.82 13.28
CA LYS A 58 -9.11 -1.60 12.44
C LYS A 58 -9.16 -0.19 11.89
N VAL A 59 -8.85 0.81 12.71
CA VAL A 59 -8.80 2.22 12.27
C VAL A 59 -7.69 2.42 11.24
N LEU A 60 -6.49 1.91 11.51
CA LEU A 60 -5.35 1.99 10.58
C LEU A 60 -5.66 1.30 9.25
N PHE A 61 -6.31 0.13 9.28
CA PHE A 61 -6.71 -0.57 8.06
C PHE A 61 -7.64 0.29 7.18
N PHE A 62 -8.72 0.84 7.74
CA PHE A 62 -9.66 1.64 6.96
C PHE A 62 -9.02 2.95 6.51
N ALA A 63 -8.26 3.61 7.39
CA ALA A 63 -7.55 4.84 7.04
C ALA A 63 -6.62 4.61 5.85
N LEU A 64 -5.74 3.60 5.92
CA LEU A 64 -4.82 3.27 4.83
C LEU A 64 -5.59 2.90 3.55
N ARG A 65 -6.52 1.94 3.65
CA ARG A 65 -7.23 1.39 2.48
C ARG A 65 -8.04 2.45 1.72
N TYR A 66 -8.77 3.31 2.41
CA TYR A 66 -9.55 4.36 1.77
C TYR A 66 -8.69 5.55 1.35
N TYR A 67 -7.62 5.86 2.09
CA TYR A 67 -6.66 6.88 1.66
C TYR A 67 -5.91 6.49 0.39
N THR A 68 -5.70 5.20 0.11
CA THR A 68 -5.11 4.72 -1.15
C THR A 68 -5.92 5.14 -2.37
N PHE A 69 -7.26 5.22 -2.28
CA PHE A 69 -8.09 5.77 -3.35
C PHE A 69 -7.84 7.27 -3.56
N VAL A 70 -7.65 8.03 -2.48
CA VAL A 70 -7.26 9.46 -2.55
C VAL A 70 -5.89 9.60 -3.20
N HIS A 71 -4.94 8.73 -2.85
CA HIS A 71 -3.60 8.70 -3.42
C HIS A 71 -3.62 8.48 -4.94
N VAL A 72 -4.31 7.45 -5.43
CA VAL A 72 -4.41 7.18 -6.87
C VAL A 72 -5.18 8.26 -7.63
N ALA A 73 -6.15 8.93 -6.97
CA ALA A 73 -6.79 10.10 -7.53
C ALA A 73 -5.82 11.27 -7.68
N PHE A 74 -4.97 11.53 -6.67
CA PHE A 74 -3.91 12.54 -6.78
C PHE A 74 -2.90 12.21 -7.87
N ALA A 75 -2.47 10.95 -7.99
CA ALA A 75 -1.59 10.50 -9.07
C ALA A 75 -2.23 10.71 -10.44
N SER A 76 -3.52 10.39 -10.60
CA SER A 76 -4.27 10.59 -11.85
C SER A 76 -4.40 12.07 -12.23
N LEU A 77 -4.62 12.95 -11.25
CA LEU A 77 -4.67 14.40 -11.46
C LEU A 77 -3.30 14.99 -11.85
N SER A 78 -2.20 14.30 -11.52
CA SER A 78 -0.85 14.68 -11.90
C SER A 78 -0.51 14.31 -13.35
N LEU A 79 -1.35 13.52 -14.03
CA LEU A 79 -1.20 13.16 -15.46
C LEU A 79 -1.64 14.26 -16.43
N ARG A 80 -2.13 15.40 -15.93
CA ARG A 80 -2.64 16.50 -16.76
C ARG A 80 -1.54 17.05 -17.68
N THR A 81 -1.84 17.11 -18.98
CA THR A 81 -0.99 17.71 -19.99
C THR A 81 -1.19 19.22 -20.07
N GLY A 82 -0.17 19.96 -20.51
CA GLY A 82 -0.27 21.41 -20.73
C GLY A 82 -0.39 22.26 -19.45
N ALA A 83 0.02 21.72 -18.29
CA ALA A 83 0.07 22.46 -17.04
C ALA A 83 1.29 23.41 -17.00
N SER A 84 1.18 24.52 -16.26
CA SER A 84 2.34 25.39 -15.98
C SER A 84 3.39 24.64 -15.12
N PRO A 85 4.67 25.07 -15.15
CA PRO A 85 5.71 24.46 -14.31
C PRO A 85 5.34 24.44 -12.83
N GLU A 86 4.70 25.50 -12.33
CA GLU A 86 4.29 25.65 -10.93
C GLU A 86 3.15 24.69 -10.58
N ALA A 87 2.13 24.61 -11.44
CA ALA A 87 1.02 23.67 -11.27
C ALA A 87 1.55 22.22 -11.25
N CYS A 88 2.58 21.94 -12.04
CA CYS A 88 3.17 20.63 -12.07
C CYS A 88 4.01 20.29 -10.84
N LYS A 89 4.78 21.27 -10.36
CA LYS A 89 5.50 21.12 -9.09
C LYS A 89 4.52 20.83 -7.96
N ILE A 90 3.43 21.58 -7.87
CA ILE A 90 2.39 21.38 -6.85
C ILE A 90 1.77 19.99 -6.96
N ALA A 91 1.46 19.54 -8.18
CA ALA A 91 0.88 18.21 -8.40
C ALA A 91 1.85 17.10 -7.99
N SER A 92 3.13 17.23 -8.34
CA SER A 92 4.17 16.27 -8.01
C SER A 92 4.49 16.24 -6.51
N ASP A 93 4.60 17.41 -5.86
CA ASP A 93 4.79 17.54 -4.42
C ASP A 93 3.61 16.89 -3.66
N ARG A 94 2.37 17.16 -4.10
CA ARG A 94 1.16 16.53 -3.55
C ARG A 94 1.21 15.02 -3.65
N THR A 95 1.55 14.48 -4.82
CA THR A 95 1.65 13.02 -5.03
C THR A 95 2.78 12.43 -4.18
N GLY A 96 3.95 13.08 -4.10
CA GLY A 96 5.08 12.64 -3.29
C GLY A 96 4.78 12.61 -1.79
N ILE A 97 4.14 13.66 -1.26
CA ILE A 97 3.67 13.70 0.13
C ILE A 97 2.64 12.60 0.38
N SER A 98 1.70 12.40 -0.56
CA SER A 98 0.70 11.34 -0.44
C SER A 98 1.31 9.93 -0.44
N THR A 99 2.34 9.68 -1.27
CA THR A 99 3.13 8.43 -1.23
C THR A 99 3.76 8.23 0.14
N ALA A 100 4.38 9.27 0.72
CA ALA A 100 4.98 9.17 2.05
C ALA A 100 3.94 8.83 3.13
N VAL A 101 2.75 9.43 3.08
CA VAL A 101 1.65 9.10 4.01
C VAL A 101 1.25 7.62 3.91
N ILE A 102 1.13 7.09 2.69
CA ILE A 102 0.80 5.67 2.46
C ILE A 102 1.87 4.74 3.06
N ILE A 103 3.15 5.04 2.80
CA ILE A 103 4.28 4.24 3.27
C ILE A 103 4.35 4.30 4.81
N SER A 104 4.33 5.49 5.40
CA SER A 104 4.38 5.65 6.86
C SER A 104 3.18 5.02 7.59
N ALA A 105 1.97 5.08 7.00
CA ALA A 105 0.81 4.40 7.57
C ALA A 105 0.95 2.87 7.49
N SER A 106 1.55 2.35 6.42
CA SER A 106 1.86 0.94 6.24
C SER A 106 2.93 0.46 7.24
N GLU A 107 3.98 1.25 7.46
CA GLU A 107 5.01 0.99 8.46
C GLU A 107 4.44 0.99 9.87
N LEU A 108 3.57 1.94 10.20
CA LEU A 108 2.88 1.97 11.48
C LEU A 108 2.12 0.66 11.76
N ILE A 109 1.49 0.07 10.74
CA ILE A 109 0.84 -1.24 10.86
C ILE A 109 1.87 -2.33 11.20
N LEU A 110 3.04 -2.32 10.58
CA LEU A 110 4.14 -3.25 10.90
C LEU A 110 4.61 -3.07 12.35
N PHE A 111 4.80 -1.84 12.83
CA PHE A 111 5.20 -1.56 14.21
C PHE A 111 4.17 -2.04 15.23
N VAL A 112 2.89 -1.76 14.98
CA VAL A 112 1.78 -2.25 15.82
C VAL A 112 1.76 -3.78 15.85
N ARG A 113 2.05 -4.43 14.72
CA ARG A 113 2.15 -5.89 14.63
C ARG A 113 3.31 -6.42 15.46
N VAL A 114 4.50 -5.82 15.36
CA VAL A 114 5.66 -6.22 16.16
C VAL A 114 5.37 -6.07 17.64
N TYR A 115 4.79 -4.95 18.05
CA TYR A 115 4.40 -4.72 19.44
C TYR A 115 3.41 -5.77 19.97
N ALA A 116 2.41 -6.14 19.16
CA ALA A 116 1.47 -7.20 19.50
C ALA A 116 2.18 -8.57 19.63
N PHE A 117 3.16 -8.83 18.77
CA PHE A 117 3.90 -10.08 18.72
C PHE A 117 4.84 -10.27 19.91
N THR A 118 5.53 -9.20 20.31
CA THR A 118 6.49 -9.18 21.44
C THR A 118 5.83 -9.28 22.82
N GLY A 119 4.50 -9.50 22.88
CA GLY A 119 3.78 -9.67 24.14
C GLY A 119 3.37 -8.37 24.83
N ARG A 120 3.33 -7.24 24.11
CA ARG A 120 2.79 -5.95 24.56
C ARG A 120 3.43 -5.34 25.83
N THR A 121 4.72 -5.52 26.04
CA THR A 121 5.42 -4.91 27.19
C THR A 121 5.61 -3.39 27.01
N ARG A 122 5.44 -2.60 28.08
CA ARG A 122 5.68 -1.15 28.07
C ARG A 122 7.05 -0.72 27.53
N PRO A 123 8.19 -1.33 27.92
CA PRO A 123 9.49 -0.95 27.37
C PRO A 123 9.58 -1.12 25.85
N MET A 124 8.99 -2.20 25.32
CA MET A 124 8.97 -2.41 23.87
C MET A 124 8.10 -1.37 23.15
N LEU A 125 6.97 -0.96 23.75
CA LEU A 125 6.15 0.11 23.19
C LEU A 125 6.94 1.42 23.07
N ILE A 126 7.65 1.81 24.14
CA ILE A 126 8.46 3.02 24.17
C ILE A 126 9.56 2.94 23.10
N PHE A 127 10.30 1.82 23.06
CA PHE A 127 11.34 1.60 22.07
C PHE A 127 10.83 1.73 20.63
N LEU A 128 9.75 1.01 20.28
CA LEU A 128 9.16 1.05 18.94
C LEU A 128 8.59 2.43 18.60
N SER A 129 7.99 3.13 19.56
CA SER A 129 7.45 4.47 19.33
C SER A 129 8.57 5.49 19.06
N VAL A 130 9.66 5.44 19.83
CA VAL A 130 10.83 6.29 19.61
C VAL A 130 11.47 5.99 18.26
N LEU A 131 11.65 4.71 17.93
CA LEU A 131 12.21 4.30 16.64
C LEU A 131 11.36 4.83 15.47
N PHE A 132 10.04 4.64 15.53
CA PHE A 132 9.12 5.13 14.49
C PHE A 132 9.18 6.65 14.33
N VAL A 133 9.20 7.41 15.42
CA VAL A 133 9.29 8.88 15.36
C VAL A 133 10.62 9.33 14.76
N VAL A 134 11.74 8.71 15.15
CA VAL A 134 13.06 9.02 14.59
C VAL A 134 13.08 8.77 13.08
N ILE A 135 12.54 7.63 12.63
CA ILE A 135 12.53 7.29 11.21
C ILE A 135 11.60 8.23 10.43
N ILE A 136 10.38 8.49 10.90
CA ILE A 136 9.46 9.43 10.24
C ILE A 136 10.07 10.83 10.11
N VAL A 137 10.74 11.32 11.15
CA VAL A 137 11.38 12.64 11.10
C VAL A 137 12.53 12.62 10.09
N ALA A 138 13.38 11.59 10.12
CA ALA A 138 14.50 11.46 9.21
C ALA A 138 14.04 11.38 7.74
N THR A 139 13.07 10.50 7.43
CA THR A 139 12.53 10.33 6.09
C THR A 139 11.77 11.58 5.63
N GLY A 140 11.04 12.25 6.53
CA GLY A 140 10.37 13.52 6.24
C GLY A 140 11.35 14.64 5.88
N VAL A 141 12.47 14.77 6.59
CA VAL A 141 13.53 15.74 6.28
C VAL A 141 14.18 15.42 4.93
N LEU A 142 14.51 14.15 4.68
CA LEU A 142 15.08 13.71 3.41
C LEU A 142 14.13 13.97 2.24
N LEU A 143 12.84 13.65 2.40
CA LEU A 143 11.81 13.91 1.40
C LEU A 143 11.63 15.39 1.15
N HIS A 144 11.59 16.22 2.20
CA HIS A 144 11.47 17.67 2.06
C HIS A 144 12.63 18.24 1.22
N ASN A 145 13.86 17.85 1.55
CA ASN A 145 15.04 18.27 0.81
C ASN A 145 15.02 17.76 -0.64
N PHE A 146 14.56 16.52 -0.85
CA PHE A 146 14.39 15.94 -2.17
C PHE A 146 13.40 16.77 -3.01
N LEU A 147 12.18 17.01 -2.53
CA LEU A 147 11.15 17.78 -3.24
C LEU A 147 11.55 19.24 -3.53
N ARG A 148 12.43 19.82 -2.71
CA ARG A 148 13.03 21.14 -2.95
C ARG A 148 14.12 21.12 -4.04
N SER A 149 14.82 20.00 -4.18
CA SER A 149 15.88 19.82 -5.19
C SER A 149 15.35 19.59 -6.62
N VAL A 150 14.10 19.15 -6.74
CA VAL A 150 13.49 18.85 -8.04
C VAL A 150 13.01 20.13 -8.71
N GLN A 151 13.50 20.37 -9.94
CA GLN A 151 13.01 21.45 -10.80
C GLN A 151 12.24 20.87 -11.98
N TYR A 152 11.17 21.56 -12.37
CA TYR A 152 10.30 21.19 -13.48
C TYR A 152 10.46 22.21 -14.59
N ALA A 153 10.59 21.73 -15.82
CA ALA A 153 10.62 22.58 -17.00
C ALA A 153 9.43 22.25 -17.91
N THR A 154 8.85 23.28 -18.50
CA THR A 154 7.87 23.12 -19.58
C THR A 154 8.56 23.36 -20.91
N LEU A 155 8.31 22.49 -21.87
CA LEU A 155 8.74 22.67 -23.24
C LEU A 155 7.67 23.46 -24.01
N PRO A 156 8.05 24.28 -25.01
CA PRO A 156 7.12 25.05 -25.83
C PRO A 156 6.34 24.16 -26.83
N ILE A 157 5.99 22.94 -26.42
CA ILE A 157 5.23 21.98 -27.20
C ILE A 157 3.88 21.81 -26.48
N PRO A 158 2.75 22.12 -27.14
CA PRO A 158 1.44 21.96 -26.53
C PRO A 158 1.20 20.49 -26.16
N ASN A 159 0.54 20.27 -25.01
CA ASN A 159 0.14 18.96 -24.49
C ASN A 159 1.27 18.02 -24.04
N LEU A 160 2.49 18.50 -23.82
CA LEU A 160 3.54 17.64 -23.26
C LEU A 160 3.28 17.38 -21.76
N PRO A 161 3.49 16.15 -21.26
CA PRO A 161 3.52 15.89 -19.82
C PRO A 161 4.66 16.65 -19.17
N CYS A 162 4.54 16.95 -17.88
CA CYS A 162 5.62 17.60 -17.16
C CYS A 162 6.81 16.66 -17.01
N ILE A 163 8.01 17.21 -17.18
CA ILE A 163 9.24 16.45 -17.08
C ILE A 163 10.10 17.07 -15.97
N PRO A 164 10.53 16.28 -14.97
CA PRO A 164 11.52 16.74 -14.01
C PRO A 164 12.87 16.96 -14.73
N PHE A 165 13.41 18.16 -14.62
CA PHE A 165 14.67 18.58 -15.27
C PHE A 165 15.89 18.25 -14.41
N THR A 166 15.80 18.48 -13.09
CA THR A 166 16.85 18.12 -12.12
C THR A 166 16.29 17.18 -11.06
N ILE A 167 17.05 16.14 -10.75
CA ILE A 167 16.69 15.17 -9.70
C ILE A 167 17.95 14.85 -8.92
N ASN A 168 17.86 14.94 -7.59
CA ASN A 168 18.94 14.52 -6.70
C ASN A 168 18.75 13.04 -6.33
N GLY A 169 19.42 12.16 -7.07
CA GLY A 169 19.35 10.71 -6.87
C GLY A 169 19.83 10.27 -5.49
N THR A 170 20.81 10.97 -4.90
CA THR A 170 21.29 10.68 -3.55
C THR A 170 20.20 10.90 -2.52
N LEU A 171 19.48 12.03 -2.57
CA LEU A 171 18.40 12.30 -1.63
C LEU A 171 17.25 11.29 -1.79
N SER A 172 16.85 10.98 -3.02
CA SER A 172 15.83 9.96 -3.31
C SER A 172 16.25 8.58 -2.77
N GLY A 173 17.46 8.14 -3.11
CA GLY A 173 18.00 6.86 -2.65
C GLY A 173 18.15 6.78 -1.13
N SER A 174 18.50 7.89 -0.47
CA SER A 174 18.59 7.95 1.00
C SER A 174 17.24 7.78 1.69
N VAL A 175 16.13 8.25 1.10
CA VAL A 175 14.78 8.00 1.63
C VAL A 175 14.51 6.49 1.67
N PHE A 176 14.63 5.81 0.52
CA PHE A 176 14.37 4.37 0.43
C PHE A 176 15.38 3.52 1.22
N ALA A 177 16.64 3.94 1.30
CA ALA A 177 17.63 3.27 2.13
C ALA A 177 17.28 3.33 3.63
N THR A 178 16.72 4.45 4.09
CA THR A 178 16.29 4.62 5.48
C THR A 178 15.08 3.71 5.79
N LEU A 179 14.09 3.67 4.90
CA LEU A 179 12.92 2.79 5.02
C LEU A 179 13.33 1.30 4.99
N LEU A 180 14.27 0.93 4.11
CA LEU A 180 14.80 -0.44 4.05
C LEU A 180 15.54 -0.81 5.35
N ALA A 181 16.37 0.09 5.88
CA ALA A 181 17.10 -0.15 7.13
C ALA A 181 16.13 -0.33 8.32
N GLU A 182 15.10 0.52 8.42
CA GLU A 182 14.02 0.36 9.39
C GLU A 182 13.36 -1.02 9.26
N GLY A 183 12.94 -1.38 8.05
CA GLY A 183 12.30 -2.66 7.77
C GLY A 183 13.16 -3.84 8.24
N ILE A 184 14.48 -3.81 7.99
CA ILE A 184 15.43 -4.85 8.43
C ILE A 184 15.45 -4.94 9.97
N VAL A 185 15.50 -3.80 10.67
CA VAL A 185 15.48 -3.77 12.15
C VAL A 185 14.19 -4.37 12.69
N VAL A 186 13.03 -3.95 12.15
CA VAL A 186 11.71 -4.43 12.55
C VAL A 186 11.57 -5.93 12.30
N MET A 187 12.04 -6.41 11.14
CA MET A 187 12.04 -7.83 10.81
C MET A 187 12.97 -8.62 11.74
N ALA A 188 14.17 -8.12 12.03
CA ALA A 188 15.10 -8.76 12.96
C ALA A 188 14.49 -8.92 14.36
N ILE A 189 13.77 -7.90 14.86
CA ILE A 189 13.06 -7.97 16.15
C ILE A 189 11.97 -9.05 16.12
N MET A 190 11.22 -9.15 15.02
CA MET A 190 10.20 -10.18 14.82
C MET A 190 10.80 -11.58 14.81
N ILE A 191 11.85 -11.80 14.02
CA ILE A 191 12.57 -13.08 13.92
C ILE A 191 13.13 -13.48 15.29
N TYR A 192 13.82 -12.56 15.97
CA TYR A 192 14.38 -12.80 17.30
C TYR A 192 13.30 -13.18 18.32
N SER A 193 12.21 -12.43 18.35
CA SER A 193 11.08 -12.70 19.24
C SER A 193 10.41 -14.04 18.93
N ALA A 194 10.35 -14.43 17.65
CA ALA A 194 9.79 -15.70 17.21
C ALA A 194 10.65 -16.86 17.70
N PHE A 195 11.98 -16.80 17.51
CA PHE A 195 12.90 -17.82 18.00
C PHE A 195 12.86 -17.96 19.53
N ARG A 196 12.79 -16.85 20.26
CA ARG A 196 12.69 -16.88 21.73
C ARG A 196 11.40 -17.56 22.20
N LYS A 197 10.28 -17.34 21.50
CA LYS A 197 8.96 -17.89 21.85
C LYS A 197 8.79 -19.34 21.40
N HIS A 198 9.38 -19.73 20.26
CA HIS A 198 9.37 -21.11 19.76
C HIS A 198 10.17 -22.09 20.62
N ARG A 199 11.08 -21.61 21.47
CA ARG A 199 11.79 -22.45 22.44
C ARG A 199 10.88 -23.08 23.51
N GLY A 200 9.62 -22.63 23.64
CA GLY A 200 8.67 -23.10 24.66
C GLY A 200 7.31 -23.61 24.17
N ALA A 201 6.89 -23.36 22.92
CA ALA A 201 5.59 -23.85 22.42
C ALA A 201 5.57 -24.07 20.91
N ARG A 202 5.09 -25.25 20.47
CA ARG A 202 4.73 -25.56 19.08
C ARG A 202 3.31 -25.04 18.81
N SER A 203 3.15 -23.79 18.37
CA SER A 203 1.86 -23.32 17.85
C SER A 203 1.94 -23.04 16.35
N GLY A 204 1.03 -23.65 15.57
CA GLY A 204 0.91 -23.42 14.13
C GLY A 204 0.65 -21.95 13.76
N LEU A 205 0.02 -21.22 14.69
CA LEU A 205 -0.14 -19.76 14.67
C LEU A 205 1.18 -19.01 14.44
N LEU A 206 2.22 -19.39 15.19
CA LEU A 206 3.51 -18.71 15.18
C LEU A 206 4.24 -18.93 13.85
N THR A 207 4.17 -20.15 13.31
CA THR A 207 4.77 -20.54 12.03
C THR A 207 4.08 -19.86 10.85
N LEU A 208 2.74 -19.77 10.85
CA LEU A 208 2.00 -19.14 9.76
C LEU A 208 2.16 -17.61 9.76
N PHE A 209 2.12 -16.97 10.94
CA PHE A 209 2.38 -15.52 11.06
C PHE A 209 3.77 -15.15 10.55
N TYR A 210 4.77 -15.98 10.86
CA TYR A 210 6.14 -15.82 10.39
C TYR A 210 6.23 -15.99 8.88
N ARG A 211 5.64 -17.05 8.33
CA ARG A 211 5.68 -17.34 6.89
C ARG A 211 5.05 -16.23 6.06
N ASP A 212 3.86 -15.79 6.42
CA ASP A 212 3.20 -14.68 5.71
C ASP A 212 3.98 -13.38 5.90
N GLY A 213 4.38 -13.04 7.14
CA GLY A 213 5.12 -11.81 7.43
C GLY A 213 6.46 -11.67 6.72
N VAL A 214 7.21 -12.76 6.59
CA VAL A 214 8.51 -12.77 5.90
C VAL A 214 8.35 -12.58 4.40
N VAL A 215 7.35 -13.21 3.76
CA VAL A 215 7.10 -13.02 2.32
C VAL A 215 6.77 -11.55 2.02
N TYR A 216 5.88 -10.92 2.81
CA TYR A 216 5.57 -9.50 2.65
C TYR A 216 6.80 -8.62 2.76
N PHE A 217 7.63 -8.86 3.78
CA PHE A 217 8.84 -8.10 3.98
C PHE A 217 9.86 -8.28 2.84
N ILE A 218 10.01 -9.49 2.31
CA ILE A 218 10.88 -9.73 1.15
C ILE A 218 10.39 -8.91 -0.04
N CYS A 219 9.09 -8.94 -0.33
CA CYS A 219 8.51 -8.15 -1.42
C CYS A 219 8.76 -6.64 -1.25
N LEU A 220 8.52 -6.10 -0.05
CA LEU A 220 8.76 -4.67 0.25
C LEU A 220 10.25 -4.30 0.19
N SER A 221 11.11 -5.17 0.70
CA SER A 221 12.56 -4.96 0.70
C SER A 221 13.13 -4.97 -0.73
N LEU A 222 12.65 -5.88 -1.58
CA LEU A 222 13.03 -5.93 -2.99
C LEU A 222 12.60 -4.65 -3.71
N LEU A 223 11.41 -4.15 -3.43
CA LEU A 223 10.88 -2.95 -4.06
C LEU A 223 11.63 -1.69 -3.61
N ALA A 224 11.89 -1.55 -2.31
CA ALA A 224 12.73 -0.48 -1.77
C ALA A 224 14.16 -0.54 -2.35
N SER A 225 14.74 -1.74 -2.42
CA SER A 225 16.08 -1.95 -3.03
C SER A 225 16.09 -1.56 -4.51
N ALA A 226 15.04 -1.90 -5.26
CA ALA A 226 14.91 -1.51 -6.65
C ALA A 226 14.80 0.02 -6.79
N ASN A 227 14.05 0.71 -5.92
CA ASN A 227 14.01 2.18 -5.89
C ASN A 227 15.36 2.81 -5.52
N ILE A 228 16.15 2.20 -4.63
CA ILE A 228 17.53 2.64 -4.34
C ILE A 228 18.39 2.52 -5.60
N VAL A 229 18.40 1.34 -6.24
CA VAL A 229 19.19 1.10 -7.45
C VAL A 229 18.81 2.10 -8.54
N VAL A 230 17.51 2.23 -8.83
CA VAL A 230 16.99 3.18 -9.82
C VAL A 230 17.36 4.62 -9.47
N SER A 231 17.37 5.00 -8.19
CA SER A 231 17.76 6.35 -7.77
C SER A 231 19.22 6.69 -8.09
N PHE A 232 20.14 5.72 -8.04
CA PHE A 232 21.57 5.92 -8.27
C PHE A 232 22.03 5.61 -9.70
N THR A 233 21.42 4.62 -10.37
CA THR A 233 21.92 4.10 -11.65
C THR A 233 21.06 4.50 -12.84
N ALA A 234 19.79 4.87 -12.63
CA ALA A 234 18.91 5.15 -13.76
C ALA A 234 19.26 6.48 -14.44
N PRO A 235 19.09 6.58 -15.77
CA PRO A 235 19.19 7.85 -16.47
C PRO A 235 18.22 8.88 -15.90
N ARG A 236 18.57 10.16 -16.04
CA ARG A 236 17.72 11.28 -15.59
C ARG A 236 16.30 11.12 -16.14
N GLY A 237 15.31 11.28 -15.27
CA GLY A 237 13.90 11.09 -15.58
C GLY A 237 13.32 9.75 -15.09
N TYR A 238 14.09 8.66 -15.09
CA TYR A 238 13.61 7.33 -14.67
C TYR A 238 13.59 7.11 -13.16
N GLN A 239 14.12 8.05 -12.38
CA GLN A 239 14.25 7.91 -10.92
C GLN A 239 12.91 7.84 -10.18
N PHE A 240 11.82 8.30 -10.80
CA PHE A 240 10.46 8.21 -10.25
C PHE A 240 9.71 6.93 -10.63
N LEU A 241 10.29 6.08 -11.48
CA LEU A 241 9.60 4.95 -12.13
C LEU A 241 8.94 4.00 -11.12
N LEU A 242 9.67 3.65 -10.06
CA LEU A 242 9.23 2.62 -9.10
C LEU A 242 8.56 3.20 -7.84
N ILE A 243 8.45 4.53 -7.72
CA ILE A 243 7.88 5.18 -6.53
C ILE A 243 6.38 4.94 -6.41
N GLN A 244 5.64 5.05 -7.53
CA GLN A 244 4.19 4.77 -7.54
C GLN A 244 3.87 3.28 -7.32
N PRO A 245 4.53 2.33 -8.00
CA PRO A 245 4.43 0.92 -7.66
C PRO A 245 4.74 0.62 -6.19
N GLU A 246 5.76 1.27 -5.61
CA GLU A 246 6.08 1.12 -4.18
C GLU A 246 4.91 1.50 -3.28
N ALA A 247 4.35 2.70 -3.45
CA ALA A 247 3.22 3.15 -2.64
C ALA A 247 2.02 2.17 -2.72
N VAL A 248 1.65 1.78 -3.94
CA VAL A 248 0.49 0.91 -4.20
C VAL A 248 0.71 -0.48 -3.60
N ILE A 249 1.84 -1.11 -3.88
CA ILE A 249 2.15 -2.46 -3.38
C ILE A 249 2.28 -2.44 -1.86
N HIS A 250 2.90 -1.41 -1.29
CA HIS A 250 3.06 -1.29 0.16
C HIS A 250 1.71 -1.20 0.88
N SER A 251 0.77 -0.41 0.34
CA SER A 251 -0.60 -0.36 0.85
C SER A 251 -1.33 -1.69 0.73
N ILE A 252 -1.28 -2.34 -0.45
CA ILE A 252 -2.01 -3.60 -0.71
C ILE A 252 -1.51 -4.70 0.21
N LEU A 253 -0.19 -4.89 0.31
CA LEU A 253 0.40 -5.92 1.15
C LEU A 253 0.07 -5.70 2.64
N SER A 254 0.12 -4.45 3.11
CA SER A 254 -0.20 -4.10 4.50
C SER A 254 -1.67 -4.37 4.86
N THR A 255 -2.59 -4.02 3.96
CA THR A 255 -4.03 -4.25 4.18
C THR A 255 -4.40 -5.73 4.08
N ARG A 256 -3.89 -6.47 3.08
CA ARG A 256 -4.08 -7.93 2.95
C ARG A 256 -3.54 -8.68 4.15
N MET A 257 -2.36 -8.30 4.64
CA MET A 257 -1.79 -8.87 5.86
C MET A 257 -2.79 -8.75 7.02
N LEU A 258 -3.34 -7.56 7.29
CA LEU A 258 -4.31 -7.38 8.37
C LEU A 258 -5.58 -8.22 8.19
N LEU A 259 -6.08 -8.35 6.95
CA LEU A 259 -7.22 -9.23 6.64
C LEU A 259 -6.91 -10.69 6.92
N HIS A 260 -5.75 -11.19 6.47
CA HIS A 260 -5.32 -12.57 6.71
C HIS A 260 -5.21 -12.86 8.22
N LEU A 261 -4.64 -11.93 8.99
CA LEU A 261 -4.52 -12.08 10.44
C LEU A 261 -5.89 -12.17 11.12
N ARG A 262 -6.87 -11.36 10.66
CA ARG A 262 -8.25 -11.38 11.17
C ARG A 262 -8.99 -12.66 10.78
N ALA A 263 -8.86 -13.09 9.52
CA ALA A 263 -9.46 -14.32 9.03
C ALA A 263 -9.01 -15.52 9.88
N TRP A 264 -7.71 -15.59 10.13
CA TRP A 264 -7.11 -16.65 10.92
C TRP A 264 -7.57 -16.61 12.38
N SER A 265 -7.56 -15.44 13.03
CA SER A 265 -8.04 -15.30 14.41
C SER A 265 -9.50 -15.72 14.58
N LYS A 266 -10.35 -15.50 13.58
CA LYS A 266 -11.75 -15.93 13.61
C LYS A 266 -11.88 -17.44 13.38
N GLY A 267 -11.15 -17.98 12.41
CA GLY A 267 -11.11 -19.42 12.13
C GLY A 267 -10.63 -20.25 13.32
N ASP A 268 -9.63 -19.77 14.07
CA ASP A 268 -9.13 -20.41 15.30
C ASP A 268 -10.17 -20.37 16.43
N SER A 269 -10.97 -19.29 16.51
CA SER A 269 -12.05 -19.18 17.49
C SER A 269 -13.18 -20.16 17.18
N GLU A 270 -13.51 -20.35 15.91
CA GLU A 270 -14.53 -21.31 15.46
C GLU A 270 -14.03 -22.76 15.61
N HIS A 271 -12.76 -23.07 15.28
CA HIS A 271 -12.15 -24.38 15.52
C HIS A 271 -11.97 -24.72 17.01
N SER A 272 -11.74 -23.72 17.86
CA SER A 272 -11.69 -23.93 19.32
C SER A 272 -13.08 -24.20 19.91
N MET A 273 -14.16 -23.78 19.25
CA MET A 273 -15.54 -24.09 19.65
C MET A 273 -16.10 -25.38 19.02
N GLY A 274 -15.60 -25.80 17.86
CA GLY A 274 -15.98 -27.05 17.18
C GLY A 274 -14.78 -27.98 17.07
N GLY A 275 -14.58 -28.87 18.04
CA GLY A 275 -13.38 -29.70 18.24
C GLY A 275 -13.02 -30.71 17.14
N VAL A 276 -12.82 -30.29 15.90
CA VAL A 276 -12.28 -31.11 14.80
C VAL A 276 -11.29 -30.27 13.99
N ILE A 277 -10.00 -30.56 14.13
CA ILE A 277 -8.94 -29.97 13.30
C ILE A 277 -9.05 -30.55 11.89
N ARG A 278 -9.62 -29.79 10.93
CA ARG A 278 -9.47 -30.07 9.50
C ARG A 278 -8.48 -29.07 8.90
N MET A 279 -7.32 -29.55 8.47
CA MET A 279 -6.40 -28.78 7.64
C MET A 279 -7.04 -28.55 6.27
N VAL A 280 -7.33 -27.29 5.92
CA VAL A 280 -7.74 -26.90 4.57
C VAL A 280 -6.58 -26.18 3.89
N PRO A 281 -6.05 -26.67 2.75
CA PRO A 281 -5.06 -25.94 1.97
C PRO A 281 -5.69 -24.75 1.25
N MET A 282 -4.87 -23.70 1.07
CA MET A 282 -5.21 -22.47 0.37
C MET A 282 -5.51 -22.75 -1.11
N GLY A 283 -6.72 -22.44 -1.58
CA GLY A 283 -6.97 -22.22 -3.02
C GLY A 283 -8.25 -22.81 -3.63
N LEU A 284 -8.90 -23.80 -3.03
CA LEU A 284 -10.16 -24.35 -3.54
C LEU A 284 -10.98 -24.87 -2.36
N THR A 285 -11.95 -24.10 -1.88
CA THR A 285 -13.02 -24.69 -1.06
C THR A 285 -13.96 -25.42 -2.02
N PRO A 286 -14.07 -26.76 -1.96
CA PRO A 286 -15.13 -27.46 -2.66
C PRO A 286 -16.47 -26.93 -2.13
N TYR A 287 -17.37 -26.57 -3.02
CA TYR A 287 -18.75 -26.25 -2.66
C TYR A 287 -19.33 -27.46 -1.92
N ASP A 288 -19.68 -27.27 -0.63
CA ASP A 288 -20.30 -28.30 0.20
C ASP A 288 -21.82 -28.14 0.11
N PRO A 289 -22.54 -29.05 -0.57
CA PRO A 289 -23.99 -28.97 -0.71
C PRO A 289 -24.76 -29.19 0.61
N SER A 290 -24.06 -29.55 1.70
CA SER A 290 -24.65 -29.73 3.03
C SER A 290 -24.51 -28.50 3.95
N PHE A 291 -23.86 -27.43 3.48
CA PHE A 291 -23.72 -26.19 4.24
C PHE A 291 -25.01 -25.35 4.16
N GLU A 292 -25.87 -25.47 5.16
CA GLU A 292 -26.92 -24.49 5.43
C GLU A 292 -26.31 -23.28 6.16
N PRO A 293 -26.28 -22.08 5.56
CA PRO A 293 -25.86 -20.89 6.29
C PRO A 293 -26.82 -20.64 7.46
N ALA A 294 -26.26 -20.36 8.64
CA ALA A 294 -27.05 -19.96 9.80
C ALA A 294 -27.98 -18.79 9.41
N PRO A 295 -29.27 -18.83 9.78
CA PRO A 295 -30.23 -17.81 9.37
C PRO A 295 -29.73 -16.44 9.84
N SER A 296 -29.56 -15.53 8.89
CA SER A 296 -29.18 -14.16 9.17
C SER A 296 -30.22 -13.53 10.09
N THR A 297 -29.79 -12.90 11.18
CA THR A 297 -30.63 -12.10 12.09
C THR A 297 -31.17 -10.82 11.45
N ILE A 298 -30.90 -10.61 10.16
CA ILE A 298 -31.46 -9.50 9.38
C ILE A 298 -32.76 -10.00 8.75
N ARG A 299 -33.90 -9.71 9.38
CA ARG A 299 -35.19 -9.73 8.69
C ARG A 299 -35.21 -8.55 7.73
N PHE A 300 -35.07 -8.82 6.45
CA PHE A 300 -35.58 -7.90 5.44
C PHE A 300 -37.10 -8.00 5.50
N GLU A 301 -37.73 -6.93 5.92
CA GLU A 301 -39.18 -6.77 5.81
C GLU A 301 -39.49 -6.66 4.31
N GLU A 302 -40.02 -7.73 3.73
CA GLU A 302 -40.57 -7.72 2.37
C GLU A 302 -41.71 -6.72 2.34
N ARG A 303 -41.41 -5.50 1.87
CA ARG A 303 -42.44 -4.54 1.51
C ARG A 303 -43.06 -5.03 0.21
N THR A 304 -44.10 -5.86 0.31
CA THR A 304 -44.96 -6.23 -0.80
C THR A 304 -45.48 -4.95 -1.45
N LEU A 305 -45.01 -4.68 -2.66
CA LEU A 305 -45.60 -3.67 -3.52
C LEU A 305 -46.94 -4.24 -4.01
N ASP A 306 -48.04 -3.75 -3.45
CA ASP A 306 -49.40 -4.00 -3.95
C ASP A 306 -49.55 -3.38 -5.35
N ILE A 307 -49.22 -4.16 -6.38
CA ILE A 307 -49.56 -3.86 -7.76
C ILE A 307 -50.87 -4.55 -8.09
N THR A 308 -51.98 -4.10 -7.51
CA THR A 308 -53.34 -4.43 -7.97
C THR A 308 -54.37 -3.49 -7.35
N SER A 309 -54.54 -2.30 -7.93
CA SER A 309 -55.83 -1.58 -7.96
C SER A 309 -55.68 -0.26 -8.70
N LYS A 310 -55.94 -0.27 -10.02
CA LYS A 310 -56.58 0.81 -10.78
C LYS A 310 -56.55 0.50 -12.28
N ALA A 311 -57.55 -0.24 -12.76
CA ALA A 311 -57.96 -0.19 -14.16
C ALA A 311 -59.37 -0.80 -14.33
N THR A 312 -60.39 -0.16 -13.77
CA THR A 312 -61.78 -0.31 -14.24
C THR A 312 -62.59 0.93 -13.86
N SER A 313 -62.51 1.97 -14.70
CA SER A 313 -63.62 2.93 -14.90
C SER A 313 -63.35 3.79 -16.14
N SER A 314 -63.80 3.35 -17.31
CA SER A 314 -64.24 4.26 -18.38
C SER A 314 -64.97 3.45 -19.45
N THR A 315 -66.26 3.73 -19.56
CA THR A 315 -67.22 3.44 -20.65
C THR A 315 -67.57 1.99 -20.95
#